data_AF-A0A532VHD1-F1
#
_entry.id   AF-A0A532VHD1-F1
#
_cell.length_a   1.000
_cell.length_b   1.000
_cell.length_c   1.000
_cell.angle_alpha   90.00
_cell.angle_beta   90.00
_cell.angle_gamma   90.00
#
_symmetry.space_group_name_H-M   'P 1'
#
loop_
_entity.id
_entity.type
_entity.pdbx_description
1 polymer ?
#
loop_
_entity_poly.entity_id
_entity_poly.type
_entity_poly.pdbx_seq_one_letter_code
_entity_poly.pdbx_strand_id
1 'polypeptide(L)'
;MKIWNGLPGYSKIGVVMFLWGMLALFLFVGRKSKSIFTRFAKGGYELYGIVQIFADILSYSRLLALGLATAVIASVINTIAVMLGETPFIGPVLMVIILIVGHMGNILISCLSGFIHTCRLQFVEFFIKFYEGGGTSFKPFQREGKYTNIIE
;
A
#
# COMPACT_ATOMS: atom_id res chain seq x y z
N MET A 1 -14.96 -23.29 4.32
CA MET A 1 -14.84 -23.55 5.78
C MET A 1 -14.61 -25.04 6.08
N LYS A 2 -13.57 -25.65 5.49
CA LYS A 2 -13.14 -27.05 5.77
C LYS A 2 -11.60 -27.21 5.86
N ILE A 3 -10.87 -26.12 5.69
CA ILE A 3 -9.40 -26.08 5.70
C ILE A 3 -8.83 -26.15 7.12
N TRP A 4 -9.64 -25.84 8.15
CA TRP A 4 -9.17 -25.76 9.53
C TRP A 4 -9.15 -27.11 10.26
N ASN A 5 -9.94 -28.09 9.81
CA ASN A 5 -10.05 -29.41 10.44
C ASN A 5 -9.06 -30.45 9.90
N GLY A 6 -8.22 -30.10 8.92
CA GLY A 6 -7.29 -31.04 8.26
C GLY A 6 -5.97 -31.27 8.99
N LEU A 7 -5.57 -30.39 9.93
CA LEU A 7 -4.31 -30.50 10.67
C LEU A 7 -4.52 -30.20 12.17
N PRO A 8 -5.08 -31.14 12.95
CA PRO A 8 -5.39 -30.95 14.37
C PRO A 8 -4.15 -30.67 15.24
N GLY A 9 -2.95 -31.04 14.76
CA GLY A 9 -1.67 -30.74 15.42
C GLY A 9 -1.18 -29.31 15.21
N TYR A 10 -1.20 -28.80 13.97
CA TYR A 10 -0.63 -27.49 13.64
C TYR A 10 -1.45 -26.32 14.18
N SER A 11 -2.79 -26.46 14.21
CA SER A 11 -3.65 -25.42 14.79
C SER A 11 -3.44 -25.29 16.31
N LYS A 12 -3.24 -26.39 17.04
CA LYS A 12 -2.99 -26.36 18.49
C LYS A 12 -1.58 -25.89 18.83
N ILE A 13 -0.57 -26.38 18.11
CA ILE A 13 0.83 -25.97 18.30
C ILE A 13 1.02 -24.47 17.99
N GLY A 14 0.41 -23.97 16.92
CA GLY A 14 0.46 -22.54 16.57
C GLY A 14 -0.17 -21.64 17.63
N VAL A 15 -1.33 -22.05 18.18
CA VAL A 15 -1.99 -21.30 19.27
C VAL A 15 -1.15 -21.33 20.55
N VAL A 16 -0.52 -22.47 20.89
CA VAL A 16 0.37 -22.58 22.05
C VAL A 16 1.63 -21.72 21.88
N MET A 17 2.24 -21.70 20.70
CA MET A 17 3.40 -20.84 20.42
C MET A 17 3.05 -19.35 20.43
N PHE A 18 1.85 -18.98 19.96
CA PHE A 18 1.37 -17.60 20.01
C PHE A 18 1.13 -17.13 21.46
N LEU A 19 0.46 -17.95 22.26
CA LEU A 19 0.24 -17.67 23.69
C LEU A 19 1.56 -17.61 24.46
N TRP A 20 2.52 -18.49 24.16
CA TRP A 20 3.85 -18.48 24.75
C TRP A 20 4.64 -17.24 24.35
N GLY A 21 4.59 -16.83 23.08
CA GLY A 21 5.22 -15.60 22.59
C GLY A 21 4.64 -14.35 23.25
N MET A 22 3.32 -14.30 23.43
CA MET A 22 2.64 -13.21 24.13
C MET A 22 3.04 -13.17 25.62
N LEU A 23 3.12 -14.33 26.29
CA LEU A 23 3.61 -14.43 27.67
C LEU A 23 5.08 -14.02 27.81
N ALA A 24 5.93 -14.44 26.86
CA ALA A 24 7.34 -14.10 26.83
C ALA A 24 7.57 -12.59 26.64
N LEU A 25 6.76 -11.92 25.81
CA LEU A 25 6.80 -10.46 25.67
C LEU A 25 6.42 -9.75 26.97
N PHE A 26 5.35 -10.19 27.65
CA PHE A 26 4.98 -9.66 28.97
C PHE A 26 6.08 -9.88 30.02
N LEU A 27 6.79 -11.01 29.96
CA LEU A 27 7.84 -11.34 30.92
C LEU A 27 9.21 -10.72 30.61
N PHE A 28 9.61 -10.55 29.35
CA PHE A 28 10.97 -10.08 29.02
C PHE A 28 11.09 -8.56 28.85
N VAL A 29 10.04 -7.86 28.39
CA VAL A 29 10.10 -6.40 28.10
C VAL A 29 10.15 -5.55 29.38
N GLY A 30 9.66 -6.09 30.50
CA GLY A 30 9.57 -5.39 31.79
C GLY A 30 10.79 -5.42 32.70
N ARG A 31 11.93 -5.99 32.28
CA ARG A 31 13.04 -6.27 33.22
C ARG A 31 13.72 -5.02 33.81
N LYS A 32 13.49 -3.83 33.24
CA LYS A 32 14.05 -2.54 33.72
C LYS A 32 13.06 -1.60 34.45
N SER A 33 11.79 -1.96 34.68
CA SER A 33 10.81 -1.06 35.33
C SER A 33 10.20 -1.67 36.59
N LYS A 34 10.19 -0.88 37.67
CA LYS A 34 9.82 -1.29 39.04
C LYS A 34 8.31 -1.43 39.31
N SER A 35 7.39 -1.14 38.36
CA SER A 35 5.95 -1.30 38.58
C SER A 35 5.29 -2.25 37.57
N ILE A 36 4.37 -3.07 38.07
CA ILE A 36 3.61 -4.07 37.30
C ILE A 36 2.79 -3.41 36.18
N PHE A 37 2.27 -2.20 36.41
CA PHE A 37 1.44 -1.46 35.46
C PHE A 37 2.23 -0.97 34.23
N THR A 38 3.44 -0.43 34.40
CA THR A 38 4.28 -0.05 33.24
C THR A 38 4.78 -1.26 32.45
N ARG A 39 4.88 -2.44 33.07
CA ARG A 39 5.21 -3.69 32.38
C ARG A 39 4.05 -4.19 31.51
N PHE A 40 2.82 -4.11 32.01
CA PHE A 40 1.63 -4.42 31.21
C PHE A 40 1.43 -3.41 30.07
N ALA A 41 1.61 -2.11 30.33
CA ALA A 41 1.50 -1.07 29.32
C ALA A 41 2.53 -1.24 28.19
N LYS A 42 3.79 -1.56 28.52
CA LYS A 42 4.82 -1.86 27.51
C LYS A 42 4.51 -3.14 26.73
N GLY A 43 4.02 -4.20 27.39
CA GLY A 43 3.59 -5.42 26.71
C GLY A 43 2.46 -5.17 25.69
N GLY A 44 1.48 -4.34 26.05
CA GLY A 44 0.42 -3.90 25.13
C GLY A 44 0.93 -3.04 23.98
N TYR A 45 1.90 -2.16 24.23
CA TYR A 45 2.50 -1.32 23.20
C TYR A 45 3.29 -2.13 22.15
N GLU A 46 4.02 -3.16 22.57
CA GLU A 46 4.73 -4.07 21.65
C GLU A 46 3.76 -4.88 20.78
N LEU A 47 2.65 -5.37 21.36
CA LEU A 47 1.60 -6.04 20.59
C LEU A 47 0.96 -5.10 19.56
N TYR A 48 0.73 -3.84 19.94
CA TYR A 48 0.26 -2.81 19.02
C TYR A 48 1.27 -2.58 17.89
N GLY A 49 2.58 -2.55 18.18
CA GLY A 49 3.65 -2.48 17.17
C GLY A 49 3.63 -3.65 16.18
N ILE A 50 3.39 -4.88 16.65
CA ILE A 50 3.26 -6.06 15.77
C ILE A 50 2.02 -5.93 14.88
N VAL A 51 0.87 -5.58 15.45
CA VAL A 51 -0.37 -5.36 14.67
C VAL A 51 -0.17 -4.24 13.64
N GLN A 52 0.59 -3.20 13.97
CA GLN A 52 0.86 -2.09 13.08
C GLN A 52 1.68 -2.50 11.86
N ILE A 53 2.65 -3.42 11.99
CA ILE A 53 3.36 -3.99 10.84
C ILE A 53 2.40 -4.74 9.90
N PHE A 54 1.45 -5.51 10.44
CA PHE A 54 0.44 -6.17 9.63
C PHE A 54 -0.51 -5.17 8.95
N ALA A 55 -0.86 -4.08 9.63
CA ALA A 55 -1.66 -3.01 9.07
C ALA A 55 -0.93 -2.28 7.92
N ASP A 56 0.38 -2.08 8.06
CA ASP A 56 1.23 -1.51 7.01
C ASP A 56 1.23 -2.41 5.77
N ILE A 57 1.50 -3.71 5.93
CA ILE A 57 1.48 -4.70 4.83
C ILE A 57 0.11 -4.72 4.14
N LEU A 58 -0.98 -4.70 4.91
CA LEU A 58 -2.33 -4.67 4.37
C LEU A 58 -2.58 -3.39 3.56
N SER A 59 -2.00 -2.24 3.91
CA SER A 59 -2.16 -1.02 3.13
C SER A 59 -1.53 -1.11 1.73
N TYR A 60 -0.42 -1.84 1.59
CA TYR A 60 0.23 -2.09 0.30
C TYR A 60 -0.54 -3.08 -0.59
N SER A 61 -1.45 -3.90 -0.03
CA SER A 61 -2.34 -4.78 -0.82
C SER A 61 -3.21 -4.01 -1.82
N ARG A 62 -3.40 -2.70 -1.62
CA ARG A 62 -4.14 -1.81 -2.52
C ARG A 62 -3.51 -1.72 -3.92
N LEU A 63 -2.18 -1.77 -4.03
CA LEU A 63 -1.49 -1.74 -5.32
C LEU A 63 -1.76 -3.01 -6.13
N LEU A 64 -1.76 -4.16 -5.44
CA LEU A 64 -2.14 -5.44 -6.04
C LEU A 64 -3.60 -5.45 -6.48
N ALA A 65 -4.51 -4.96 -5.64
CA ALA A 65 -5.93 -4.85 -5.97
C ALA A 65 -6.17 -3.97 -7.21
N LEU A 66 -5.45 -2.87 -7.34
CA LEU A 66 -5.51 -2.01 -8.52
C LEU A 66 -5.05 -2.75 -9.78
N GLY A 67 -3.91 -3.45 -9.73
CA GLY A 67 -3.41 -4.23 -10.87
C GLY A 67 -4.36 -5.36 -11.29
N LEU A 68 -5.02 -6.00 -10.32
CA LEU A 68 -6.05 -7.00 -10.62
C LEU A 68 -7.28 -6.37 -11.29
N ALA A 69 -7.73 -5.21 -10.81
CA ALA A 69 -8.89 -4.52 -11.37
C ALA A 69 -8.68 -4.13 -12.84
N THR A 70 -7.49 -3.62 -13.19
CA THR A 70 -7.18 -3.18 -14.57
C THR A 70 -7.04 -4.37 -15.52
N ALA A 71 -6.53 -5.51 -15.03
CA ALA A 71 -6.50 -6.76 -15.78
C ALA A 71 -7.91 -7.31 -16.05
N VAL A 72 -8.81 -7.23 -15.06
CA VAL A 72 -10.22 -7.62 -15.24
C VAL A 72 -10.92 -6.71 -16.25
N ILE A 73 -10.71 -5.40 -16.19
CA ILE A 73 -11.27 -4.44 -17.17
C ILE A 73 -10.77 -4.77 -18.58
N ALA A 74 -9.47 -5.04 -18.76
CA ALA A 74 -8.93 -5.45 -20.05
C ALA A 74 -9.59 -6.74 -20.58
N SER A 75 -9.82 -7.72 -19.71
CA SER A 75 -10.53 -8.97 -20.06
C SER A 75 -11.97 -8.73 -20.48
N VAL A 76 -12.68 -7.80 -19.82
CA VAL A 76 -14.05 -7.43 -20.18
C VAL A 76 -14.09 -6.74 -21.55
N ILE A 77 -13.16 -5.82 -21.81
CA ILE A 77 -13.03 -5.14 -23.11
C ILE A 77 -12.76 -6.15 -24.22
N ASN A 78 -11.87 -7.12 -23.99
CA ASN A 78 -11.61 -8.20 -24.94
C ASN A 78 -12.87 -9.03 -25.22
N THR A 79 -13.63 -9.37 -24.18
CA THR A 79 -14.86 -10.16 -24.33
C THR A 79 -15.89 -9.41 -25.18
N ILE A 80 -16.11 -8.12 -24.90
CA ILE A 80 -17.01 -7.27 -25.68
C ILE A 80 -16.52 -7.15 -27.12
N ALA A 81 -15.22 -6.94 -27.35
CA ALA A 81 -14.66 -6.80 -28.69
C ALA A 81 -14.85 -8.08 -29.53
N VAL A 82 -14.61 -9.26 -28.96
CA VAL A 82 -14.78 -10.55 -29.66
C VAL A 82 -16.25 -10.78 -30.01
N MET A 83 -17.18 -10.54 -29.07
CA MET A 83 -18.62 -10.70 -29.32
C MET A 83 -19.14 -9.79 -30.43
N LEU A 84 -18.66 -8.54 -30.52
CA LEU A 84 -19.03 -7.65 -31.64
C LEU A 84 -18.33 -8.03 -32.96
N GLY A 85 -17.14 -8.63 -32.89
CA GLY A 85 -16.36 -9.08 -34.04
C GLY A 85 -16.98 -10.23 -34.83
N GLU A 86 -17.84 -11.04 -34.22
CA GLU A 86 -18.54 -12.17 -34.85
C GLU A 86 -19.66 -11.75 -35.82
N THR A 87 -20.01 -10.46 -35.86
CA THR A 87 -21.07 -9.94 -36.74
C THR A 87 -20.56 -9.80 -38.20
N PRO A 88 -21.27 -10.34 -39.22
CA PRO A 88 -20.83 -10.26 -40.62
C PRO A 88 -20.67 -8.81 -41.13
N PHE A 89 -19.67 -8.60 -42.01
CA PHE A 89 -19.31 -7.35 -42.72
C PHE A 89 -18.80 -6.16 -41.89
N ILE A 90 -19.45 -5.80 -40.78
CA ILE A 90 -19.06 -4.64 -39.95
C ILE A 90 -18.21 -5.04 -38.72
N GLY A 91 -18.32 -6.28 -38.25
CA GLY A 91 -17.71 -6.76 -37.01
C GLY A 91 -16.19 -6.54 -36.88
N PRO A 92 -15.36 -6.83 -37.91
CA PRO A 92 -13.91 -6.69 -37.80
C PRO A 92 -13.43 -5.25 -37.59
N VAL A 93 -14.08 -4.28 -38.22
CA VAL A 93 -13.74 -2.86 -38.11
C VAL A 93 -14.10 -2.33 -36.72
N LEU A 94 -15.29 -2.69 -36.23
CA LEU A 94 -15.77 -2.29 -34.91
C LEU A 94 -14.95 -2.92 -33.77
N MET A 95 -14.51 -4.17 -33.95
CA MET A 95 -13.62 -4.86 -33.01
C MET A 95 -12.30 -4.10 -32.80
N VAL A 96 -11.65 -3.69 -33.90
CA VAL A 96 -10.37 -2.96 -33.84
C VAL A 96 -10.53 -1.62 -33.14
N ILE A 97 -11.60 -0.88 -33.44
CA ILE A 97 -11.90 0.41 -32.80
C ILE A 97 -12.11 0.23 -31.28
N ILE A 98 -12.92 -0.75 -30.88
CA ILE A 98 -13.20 -1.03 -29.46
C ILE A 98 -11.94 -1.47 -28.72
N LEU A 99 -11.09 -2.29 -29.33
CA LEU A 99 -9.83 -2.71 -28.72
C LEU A 99 -8.90 -1.52 -28.48
N ILE A 100 -8.73 -0.66 -29.49
CA ILE A 100 -7.86 0.52 -29.41
C ILE A 100 -8.40 1.52 -28.36
N VAL A 101 -9.66 1.92 -28.48
CA VAL A 101 -10.27 2.91 -27.57
C VAL A 101 -10.39 2.35 -26.16
N GLY A 102 -10.79 1.09 -26.03
CA GLY A 102 -10.92 0.41 -24.74
C GLY A 102 -9.58 0.26 -24.02
N HIS A 103 -8.52 -0.22 -24.69
CA HIS A 103 -7.21 -0.34 -24.07
C HIS A 103 -6.59 1.03 -23.77
N MET A 104 -6.77 2.02 -24.65
CA MET A 104 -6.31 3.39 -24.40
C MET A 104 -6.97 3.98 -23.16
N GLY A 105 -8.30 3.82 -23.02
CA GLY A 105 -9.03 4.24 -21.83
C GLY A 105 -8.59 3.48 -20.57
N ASN A 106 -8.40 2.16 -20.67
CA ASN A 106 -7.93 1.34 -19.55
C ASN A 106 -6.55 1.79 -19.06
N ILE A 107 -5.60 2.06 -19.96
CA ILE A 107 -4.25 2.54 -19.61
C ILE A 107 -4.31 3.91 -18.95
N LEU A 108 -5.11 4.84 -19.48
CA LEU A 108 -5.31 6.18 -18.90
C LEU A 108 -5.81 6.11 -17.46
N ILE A 109 -6.88 5.35 -17.22
CA ILE A 109 -7.47 5.19 -15.89
C ILE A 109 -6.50 4.47 -14.95
N SER A 110 -5.85 3.39 -15.43
CA SER A 110 -4.86 2.64 -14.65
C SER A 110 -3.70 3.51 -14.19
N CYS A 111 -3.19 4.38 -15.07
CA CYS A 111 -2.10 5.30 -14.77
C CYS A 111 -2.53 6.36 -13.73
N LEU A 112 -3.71 6.97 -13.93
CA LEU A 112 -4.24 7.99 -13.02
C LEU A 112 -4.54 7.41 -11.62
N SER A 113 -5.18 6.24 -11.56
CA SER A 113 -5.45 5.53 -10.30
C SER A 113 -4.16 5.10 -9.61
N GLY A 114 -3.18 4.62 -10.38
CA GLY A 114 -1.85 4.29 -9.89
C GLY A 114 -1.21 5.49 -9.20
N PHE A 115 -1.12 6.61 -9.91
CA PHE A 115 -0.55 7.86 -9.42
C PHE A 115 -1.18 8.36 -8.12
N ILE A 116 -2.52 8.42 -8.06
CA ILE A 116 -3.24 8.90 -6.86
C ILE A 116 -3.02 7.96 -5.67
N HIS A 117 -3.03 6.64 -5.90
CA HIS A 117 -2.82 5.66 -4.84
C HIS A 117 -1.39 5.68 -4.29
N THR A 118 -0.35 5.90 -5.11
CA THR A 118 1.02 6.11 -4.61
C THR A 118 1.13 7.42 -3.83
N CYS A 119 0.53 8.51 -4.31
CA CYS A 119 0.50 9.78 -3.57
C CYS A 119 -0.11 9.60 -2.18
N ARG A 120 -1.21 8.86 -2.04
CA ARG A 120 -1.81 8.57 -0.72
C ARG A 120 -0.82 7.84 0.20
N LEU A 121 -0.14 6.80 -0.29
CA LEU A 121 0.84 6.05 0.50
C LEU A 121 2.00 6.97 0.93
N GLN A 122 2.52 7.81 0.03
CA GLN A 122 3.56 8.78 0.34
C GLN A 122 3.12 9.77 1.43
N PHE A 123 1.92 10.35 1.30
CA PHE A 123 1.45 11.39 2.21
C PHE A 123 1.04 10.87 3.58
N VAL A 124 0.38 9.73 3.63
CA VAL A 124 -0.24 9.23 4.88
C VAL A 124 0.65 8.21 5.60
N GLU A 125 1.42 7.41 4.88
CA GLU A 125 2.19 6.32 5.50
C GLU A 125 3.68 6.67 5.62
N PHE A 126 4.25 7.36 4.63
CA PHE A 126 5.67 7.72 4.64
C PHE A 126 5.96 9.02 5.40
N PHE A 127 5.27 10.13 5.08
CA PHE A 127 5.57 11.41 5.76
C PHE A 127 5.23 11.38 7.27
N ILE A 128 4.16 10.70 7.70
CA ILE A 128 3.84 10.63 9.14
C ILE A 128 4.90 9.85 9.95
N LYS A 129 5.60 8.89 9.33
CA LYS A 129 6.60 8.05 10.03
C LYS A 129 8.02 8.62 9.98
N PHE A 130 8.39 9.31 8.91
CA PHE A 130 9.79 9.69 8.66
C PHE A 130 10.01 11.21 8.52
N TYR A 131 8.95 12.01 8.48
CA TYR A 131 9.06 13.47 8.39
C TYR A 131 8.78 14.11 9.75
N GLU A 132 9.84 14.50 10.45
CA GLU A 132 9.73 15.44 11.57
C GLU A 132 9.58 16.87 11.00
N GLY A 133 8.41 17.47 11.18
CA GLY A 133 8.18 18.86 10.80
C GLY A 133 9.05 19.81 11.63
N GLY A 134 9.58 20.87 11.01
CA GLY A 134 10.31 21.93 11.74
C GLY A 134 11.66 22.34 11.17
N GLY A 135 12.08 21.82 10.00
CA GLY A 135 13.30 22.28 9.34
C GLY A 135 13.21 23.75 8.91
N THR A 136 14.24 24.55 9.23
CA THR A 136 14.37 25.91 8.71
C THR A 136 14.65 25.86 7.22
N SER A 137 13.90 26.61 6.41
CA SER A 137 14.17 26.70 4.98
C SER A 137 15.56 27.29 4.78
N PHE A 138 16.47 26.49 4.20
CA PHE A 138 17.81 26.95 3.87
C PHE A 138 17.71 28.10 2.85
N LYS A 139 18.10 29.30 3.27
CA LYS A 139 18.29 30.45 2.38
C LYS A 139 19.76 30.47 1.99
N PRO A 140 20.13 30.09 0.76
CA PRO A 140 21.51 30.16 0.32
C PRO A 140 22.01 31.60 0.40
N PHE A 141 23.30 31.77 0.70
CA PHE A 141 23.95 33.08 0.72
C PHE A 141 23.94 33.65 -0.71
N GLN A 142 22.97 34.52 -1.01
CA GLN A 142 22.89 35.23 -2.28
C GLN A 142 23.52 36.61 -2.13
N ARG A 143 24.32 37.01 -3.11
CA ARG A 143 24.85 38.37 -3.19
C ARG A 143 23.68 39.29 -3.59
N GLU A 144 23.11 40.02 -2.65
CA GLU A 144 22.16 41.09 -2.97
C GLU A 144 22.91 42.19 -3.72
N GLY A 145 22.81 42.20 -5.05
CA GLY A 145 23.41 43.19 -5.94
C GLY A 145 22.73 44.55 -5.87
N LYS A 146 22.38 45.03 -4.66
CA LYS A 146 21.65 46.29 -4.46
C LYS A 146 22.46 47.53 -4.90
N TYR A 147 23.79 47.39 -5.05
CA TYR A 147 24.71 48.48 -5.41
C TYR A 147 25.78 48.10 -6.44
N THR A 148 25.59 47.04 -7.23
CA THR A 148 26.56 46.66 -8.28
C THR A 148 25.88 46.73 -9.64
N ASN A 149 26.11 47.81 -10.38
CA ASN A 149 25.85 47.82 -11.82
C ASN A 149 26.90 46.92 -12.47
N ILE A 150 26.41 45.85 -13.10
CA ILE A 150 27.21 45.05 -14.00
C ILE A 150 27.29 45.86 -15.28
N ILE A 151 28.42 46.52 -15.50
CA ILE A 151 28.72 47.18 -16.76
C ILE A 151 29.31 46.07 -17.63
N GLU A 152 28.59 45.70 -18.69
CA GLU A 152 29.07 44.83 -19.78
C GLU A 152 30.29 45.43 -20.48
#